data_AF-V7IAU8-F1
#
_entry.id   AF-V7IAU8-F1
#
_cell.length_a   1.000
_cell.length_b   1.000
_cell.length_c   1.000
_cell.angle_alpha   90.00
_cell.angle_beta   90.00
_cell.angle_gamma   90.00
#
_symmetry.space_group_name_H-M   'P 1'
#
loop_
_entity.id
_entity.type
_entity.pdbx_description
1 polymer ?
#
loop_
_entity_poly.entity_id
_entity_poly.type
_entity_poly.pdbx_seq_one_letter_code
_entity_poly.pdbx_strand_id
1 'polypeptide(L)'
;MRNNDKLRDAGYGHKVRDGYISVLAATAVLFVFIAIQAIITESMGQRLRLTRYREQLAFDYRVEAYYLMVKEGNLEVPEGEAYGSLVSYSLDNEPQGDTFISISKSGGTITITGYLDGARRISYEIIK
;
A
#
# COMPACT_ATOMS: atom_id res chain seq x y z
N MET A 1 56.59 53.75 -11.52
CA MET A 1 56.03 52.39 -11.66
C MET A 1 55.29 52.02 -10.38
N ARG A 2 53.97 52.27 -10.27
CA ARG A 2 53.20 51.92 -9.06
C ARG A 2 51.67 51.95 -9.24
N ASN A 3 51.16 51.53 -10.41
CA ASN A 3 49.70 51.54 -10.69
C ASN A 3 49.11 50.22 -11.21
N ASN A 4 49.92 49.18 -11.46
CA ASN A 4 49.41 47.92 -12.04
C ASN A 4 49.01 46.85 -11.01
N ASP A 5 49.44 46.97 -9.74
CA ASP A 5 49.16 45.94 -8.73
C ASP A 5 47.73 46.06 -8.15
N LYS A 6 47.18 47.28 -8.05
CA LYS A 6 45.82 47.51 -7.51
C LYS A 6 44.69 47.03 -8.42
N LEU A 7 44.93 46.91 -9.74
CA LEU A 7 43.93 46.42 -10.70
C LEU A 7 43.87 44.88 -10.76
N ARG A 8 44.97 44.18 -10.41
CA ARG A 8 44.98 42.71 -10.34
C ARG A 8 44.22 42.17 -9.13
N ASP A 9 44.32 42.85 -7.99
CA ASP A 9 43.59 42.48 -6.77
C ASP A 9 42.07 42.71 -6.90
N ALA A 10 41.64 43.78 -7.58
CA ALA A 10 40.23 44.06 -7.83
C ALA A 10 39.55 43.00 -8.72
N GLY A 11 40.27 42.48 -9.74
CA GLY A 11 39.77 41.44 -10.63
C GLY A 11 39.72 40.03 -10.01
N TYR A 12 40.61 39.74 -9.07
CA TYR A 12 40.61 38.48 -8.32
C TYR A 12 39.49 38.44 -7.26
N GLY A 13 39.27 39.54 -6.53
CA GLY A 13 38.19 39.63 -5.54
C GLY A 13 36.80 39.43 -6.16
N HIS A 14 36.58 39.93 -7.38
CA HIS A 14 35.30 39.76 -8.09
C HIS A 14 35.08 38.31 -8.52
N LYS A 15 36.08 37.65 -9.13
CA LYS A 15 35.99 36.24 -9.54
C LYS A 15 35.81 35.28 -8.36
N VAL A 16 36.46 35.57 -7.23
CA VAL A 16 36.31 34.79 -6.01
C VAL A 16 34.91 34.97 -5.43
N ARG A 17 34.38 36.20 -5.39
CA ARG A 17 33.00 36.49 -4.95
C ARG A 17 31.97 35.81 -5.85
N ASP A 18 32.15 35.86 -7.17
CA ASP A 18 31.26 35.23 -8.14
C ASP A 18 31.32 33.69 -8.04
N GLY A 19 32.49 33.13 -7.75
CA GLY A 19 32.66 31.71 -7.42
C GLY A 19 31.92 31.30 -6.14
N TYR A 20 32.04 32.06 -5.05
CA TYR A 20 31.28 31.80 -3.82
C TYR A 20 29.77 31.91 -4.03
N ILE A 21 29.30 32.90 -4.80
CA ILE A 21 27.88 33.06 -5.16
C ILE A 21 27.40 31.85 -5.97
N SER A 22 28.21 31.34 -6.91
CA SER A 22 27.85 30.15 -7.69
C SER A 22 27.76 28.88 -6.84
N VAL A 23 28.65 28.71 -5.85
CA VAL A 23 28.64 27.56 -4.94
C VAL A 23 27.42 27.63 -4.01
N LEU A 24 27.11 28.81 -3.46
CA LEU A 24 25.92 29.02 -2.64
C LEU A 24 24.62 28.83 -3.43
N ALA A 25 24.58 29.25 -4.69
CA ALA A 25 23.43 29.01 -5.57
C ALA A 25 23.27 27.50 -5.86
N ALA A 26 24.37 26.80 -6.15
CA ALA A 26 24.34 25.36 -6.40
C ALA A 26 23.88 24.56 -5.17
N THR A 27 24.33 24.92 -3.97
CA THR A 27 23.87 24.26 -2.74
C THR A 27 22.41 24.57 -2.44
N ALA A 28 21.94 25.79 -2.65
CA ALA A 28 20.53 26.14 -2.50
C ALA A 28 19.63 25.33 -3.45
N VAL A 29 20.03 25.19 -4.72
CA VAL A 29 19.30 24.36 -5.70
C VAL A 29 19.27 22.89 -5.28
N LEU A 30 20.39 22.36 -4.78
CA LEU A 30 20.45 20.99 -4.29
C LEU A 30 19.52 20.77 -3.09
N PHE A 31 19.47 21.71 -2.15
CA PHE A 31 18.56 21.65 -1.01
C PHE A 31 17.09 21.67 -1.43
N VAL A 32 16.73 22.56 -2.37
CA VAL A 32 15.37 22.60 -2.93
C VAL A 32 15.02 21.29 -3.62
N PHE A 33 15.95 20.72 -4.39
CA PHE A 33 15.75 19.44 -5.05
C PHE A 33 15.51 18.30 -4.04
N ILE A 34 16.32 18.20 -2.98
CA ILE A 34 16.14 17.21 -1.92
C ILE A 34 14.80 17.38 -1.21
N ALA A 35 14.40 18.62 -0.89
CA ALA A 35 13.11 18.90 -0.27
C ALA A 35 11.93 18.47 -1.16
N ILE A 36 12.00 18.73 -2.46
CA ILE A 36 10.98 18.29 -3.42
C ILE A 36 10.91 16.76 -3.49
N GLN A 37 12.04 16.06 -3.54
CA GLN A 37 12.08 14.60 -3.56
C GLN A 37 11.48 13.98 -2.27
N ALA A 38 11.74 14.59 -1.11
CA ALA A 38 11.15 14.16 0.16
C ALA A 38 9.62 14.27 0.15
N ILE A 39 9.07 15.41 -0.30
CA ILE A 39 7.62 15.63 -0.41
C ILE A 39 6.97 14.63 -1.38
N ILE A 40 7.59 14.39 -2.53
CA ILE A 40 7.10 13.42 -3.52
C ILE A 40 7.05 12.01 -2.90
N THR A 41 8.11 11.60 -2.19
CA THR A 41 8.21 10.27 -1.57
C THR A 41 7.13 10.07 -0.50
N GLU A 42 6.91 11.06 0.37
CA GLU A 42 5.83 11.02 1.36
C GLU A 42 4.45 10.93 0.71
N SER A 43 4.21 11.72 -0.34
CA SER A 43 2.93 11.72 -1.06
C SER A 43 2.65 10.38 -1.74
N MET A 44 3.67 9.74 -2.32
CA MET A 44 3.57 8.40 -2.89
C MET A 44 3.30 7.35 -1.80
N GLY A 45 3.98 7.45 -0.66
CA GLY A 45 3.76 6.56 0.49
C GLY A 45 2.33 6.64 1.02
N GLN A 46 1.76 7.84 1.13
CA GLN A 46 0.36 8.02 1.53
C GLN A 46 -0.61 7.42 0.51
N ARG A 47 -0.38 7.64 -0.79
CA ARG A 47 -1.21 7.07 -1.87
C ARG A 47 -1.20 5.54 -1.82
N LEU A 48 -0.03 4.93 -1.67
CA LEU A 48 0.10 3.47 -1.57
C LEU A 48 -0.64 2.91 -0.35
N ARG A 49 -0.55 3.59 0.80
CA ARG A 49 -1.31 3.20 2.01
C ARG A 49 -2.82 3.29 1.78
N LEU A 50 -3.30 4.35 1.14
CA LEU A 50 -4.72 4.51 0.82
C LEU A 50 -5.22 3.44 -0.14
N THR A 51 -4.45 3.11 -1.17
CA THR A 51 -4.80 2.03 -2.11
C THR A 51 -4.92 0.70 -1.39
N ARG A 52 -3.91 0.31 -0.60
CA ARG A 52 -3.97 -0.94 0.19
C ARG A 52 -5.15 -0.97 1.16
N TYR A 53 -5.42 0.16 1.83
CA TYR A 53 -6.56 0.25 2.74
C TYR A 53 -7.91 0.09 2.01
N ARG A 54 -8.04 0.65 0.81
CA ARG A 54 -9.25 0.46 -0.02
C ARG A 54 -9.42 -0.97 -0.48
N GLU A 55 -8.33 -1.63 -0.89
CA GLU A 55 -8.35 -3.05 -1.28
C GLU A 55 -8.75 -3.95 -0.10
N GLN A 56 -8.22 -3.65 1.09
CA GLN A 56 -8.58 -4.31 2.35
C GLN A 56 -10.07 -4.14 2.68
N LEU A 57 -10.58 -2.91 2.65
CA LEU A 57 -12.01 -2.66 2.88
C LEU A 57 -12.91 -3.35 1.85
N ALA A 58 -12.53 -3.30 0.57
CA ALA A 58 -13.28 -3.97 -0.48
C ALA A 58 -13.28 -5.50 -0.31
N PHE A 59 -12.20 -6.07 0.23
CA PHE A 59 -12.17 -7.47 0.62
C PHE A 59 -13.11 -7.75 1.80
N ASP A 60 -13.02 -6.96 2.87
CA ASP A 60 -13.86 -7.12 4.07
C ASP A 60 -15.35 -7.06 3.73
N TYR A 61 -15.77 -6.09 2.90
CA TYR A 61 -17.15 -5.99 2.43
C TYR A 61 -17.62 -7.20 1.62
N ARG A 62 -16.73 -7.83 0.85
CA ARG A 62 -17.08 -9.07 0.14
C ARG A 62 -17.31 -10.22 1.11
N VAL A 63 -16.48 -10.38 2.13
CA VAL A 63 -16.68 -11.43 3.16
C VAL A 63 -17.99 -11.19 3.90
N GLU A 64 -18.27 -9.95 4.29
CA GLU A 64 -19.50 -9.58 4.97
C GLU A 64 -20.74 -9.81 4.10
N ALA A 65 -20.66 -9.55 2.80
CA ALA A 65 -21.74 -9.86 1.86
C ALA A 65 -22.04 -11.38 1.83
N TYR A 66 -21.02 -12.24 1.82
CA TYR A 66 -21.23 -13.70 1.93
C TYR A 66 -21.88 -14.08 3.26
N TYR A 67 -21.43 -13.48 4.36
CA TYR A 67 -22.04 -13.69 5.67
C TYR A 67 -23.53 -13.36 5.66
N LEU A 68 -23.91 -12.20 5.13
CA LEU A 68 -25.31 -11.80 5.02
C LEU A 68 -26.10 -12.74 4.11
N MET A 69 -25.56 -13.11 2.94
CA MET A 69 -26.22 -14.04 2.02
C MET A 69 -26.50 -15.40 2.68
N VAL A 70 -25.54 -15.98 3.42
CA VAL A 70 -25.74 -17.25 4.11
C VAL A 70 -26.72 -17.11 5.28
N LYS A 71 -26.59 -16.02 6.05
CA LYS A 71 -27.43 -15.74 7.22
C LYS A 71 -28.90 -15.54 6.85
N GLU A 72 -29.16 -14.84 5.75
CA GLU A 72 -30.51 -14.61 5.23
C GLU A 72 -31.08 -15.82 4.49
N GLY A 73 -30.26 -16.85 4.23
CA GLY A 73 -30.67 -18.04 3.48
C GLY A 73 -30.67 -17.85 1.95
N ASN A 74 -30.10 -16.75 1.46
CA ASN A 74 -29.92 -16.46 0.03
C ASN A 74 -28.78 -17.27 -0.59
N LEU A 75 -27.89 -17.84 0.23
CA LEU A 75 -26.84 -18.77 -0.19
C LEU A 75 -26.92 -20.06 0.64
N GLU A 76 -27.19 -21.17 -0.04
CA GLU A 76 -27.14 -22.51 0.55
C GLU A 76 -25.72 -23.07 0.46
N VAL A 77 -25.23 -23.61 1.57
CA VAL A 77 -23.92 -24.26 1.66
C VAL A 77 -24.18 -25.73 2.00
N PRO A 78 -23.92 -26.66 1.06
CA PRO A 78 -23.99 -28.10 1.32
C PRO A 78 -23.03 -28.52 2.43
N GLU A 79 -23.39 -29.58 3.16
CA GLU A 79 -22.53 -30.14 4.19
C GLU A 79 -21.38 -30.94 3.55
N GLY A 80 -20.17 -30.78 4.09
CA GLY A 80 -18.97 -31.46 3.56
C GLY A 80 -18.32 -30.78 2.34
N GLU A 81 -18.86 -29.64 1.88
CA GLU A 81 -18.26 -28.84 0.80
C GLU A 81 -17.64 -27.54 1.33
N ALA A 82 -16.60 -27.08 0.64
CA ALA A 82 -16.02 -25.76 0.83
C ALA A 82 -16.07 -24.94 -0.46
N TYR A 83 -16.29 -23.63 -0.35
CA TYR A 83 -16.40 -22.71 -1.47
C TYR A 83 -15.34 -21.62 -1.38
N GLY A 84 -14.61 -21.43 -2.47
CA GLY A 84 -13.51 -20.50 -2.63
C GLY A 84 -13.88 -19.46 -3.66
N SER A 85 -14.32 -18.27 -3.23
CA SER A 85 -14.79 -17.23 -4.18
C SER A 85 -15.79 -17.77 -5.23
N LEU A 86 -16.79 -18.54 -4.78
CA LEU A 86 -17.83 -19.23 -5.59
C LEU A 86 -17.37 -20.42 -6.44
N VAL A 87 -16.12 -20.85 -6.32
CA VAL A 87 -15.64 -22.11 -6.88
C VAL A 87 -15.67 -23.17 -5.79
N SER A 88 -16.37 -24.28 -5.99
CA SER A 88 -16.37 -25.37 -5.03
C SER A 88 -15.02 -26.11 -5.04
N TYR A 89 -14.56 -26.54 -3.88
CA TYR A 89 -13.37 -27.35 -3.72
C TYR A 89 -13.55 -28.34 -2.56
N SER A 90 -12.89 -29.49 -2.65
CA SER A 90 -12.82 -30.45 -1.55
C SER A 90 -12.03 -29.84 -0.39
N LEU A 91 -12.49 -30.00 0.85
CA LEU A 91 -11.81 -29.46 2.04
C LEU A 91 -10.31 -29.79 2.14
N ASP A 92 -9.88 -30.94 1.58
CA ASP A 92 -8.48 -31.35 1.53
C ASP A 92 -7.61 -30.54 0.54
N ASN A 93 -8.25 -29.86 -0.41
CA ASN A 93 -7.64 -29.05 -1.46
C ASN A 93 -8.03 -27.58 -1.29
N GLU A 94 -7.82 -27.02 -0.09
CA GLU A 94 -8.07 -25.61 0.17
C GLU A 94 -7.30 -24.75 -0.87
N PRO A 95 -7.98 -23.81 -1.57
CA PRO A 95 -7.37 -23.02 -2.62
C PRO A 95 -6.20 -22.25 -2.01
N GLN A 96 -5.01 -22.57 -2.50
CA GLN A 96 -3.81 -21.86 -2.10
C GLN A 96 -3.70 -20.59 -2.93
N GLY A 97 -3.86 -19.46 -2.27
CA GLY A 97 -3.68 -18.15 -2.86
C GLY A 97 -3.52 -17.11 -1.76
N ASP A 98 -2.91 -15.99 -2.11
CA ASP A 98 -2.69 -14.90 -1.16
C ASP A 98 -4.03 -14.29 -0.71
N THR A 99 -5.05 -14.22 -1.57
CA THR A 99 -6.36 -13.63 -1.21
C THR A 99 -7.51 -14.49 -1.68
N PHE A 100 -8.29 -15.05 -0.76
CA PHE A 100 -9.48 -15.85 -1.06
C PHE A 100 -10.48 -15.87 0.10
N ILE A 101 -11.72 -16.29 -0.19
CA ILE A 101 -12.79 -16.42 0.80
C ILE A 101 -13.22 -17.89 0.81
N SER A 102 -13.09 -18.53 1.96
CA SER A 102 -13.49 -19.92 2.23
C SER A 102 -14.84 -19.94 2.94
N ILE A 103 -15.79 -20.74 2.47
CA ILE A 103 -17.08 -20.97 3.11
C ILE A 103 -17.25 -22.48 3.29
N SER A 104 -17.39 -22.96 4.51
CA SER A 104 -17.56 -24.40 4.80
C SER A 104 -18.70 -24.65 5.76
N LYS A 105 -19.34 -25.81 5.63
CA LYS A 105 -20.39 -26.25 6.56
C LYS A 105 -20.02 -27.60 7.18
N SER A 106 -20.04 -27.66 8.50
CA SER A 106 -19.78 -28.87 9.28
C SER A 106 -20.60 -28.89 10.57
N GLY A 107 -21.38 -29.95 10.78
CA GLY A 107 -22.10 -30.16 12.04
C GLY A 107 -23.08 -29.03 12.38
N GLY A 108 -23.85 -28.57 11.39
CA GLY A 108 -24.81 -27.46 11.54
C GLY A 108 -24.16 -26.06 11.59
N THR A 109 -22.84 -25.96 11.73
CA THR A 109 -22.13 -24.68 11.72
C THR A 109 -21.65 -24.36 10.32
N ILE A 110 -21.90 -23.14 9.86
CA ILE A 110 -21.31 -22.58 8.64
C ILE A 110 -20.24 -21.57 9.03
N THR A 111 -19.02 -21.77 8.55
CA THR A 111 -17.87 -20.90 8.78
C THR A 111 -17.50 -20.19 7.49
N ILE A 112 -17.35 -18.87 7.57
CA ILE A 112 -16.94 -18.01 6.45
C ILE A 112 -15.64 -17.32 6.84
N THR A 113 -14.55 -17.65 6.15
CA THR A 113 -13.20 -17.16 6.47
C THR A 113 -12.63 -16.38 5.29
N GLY A 114 -12.22 -15.15 5.53
CA GLY A 114 -11.49 -14.33 4.57
C GLY A 114 -9.99 -14.38 4.82
N TYR A 115 -9.22 -14.78 3.81
CA TYR A 115 -7.77 -14.73 3.79
C TYR A 115 -7.29 -13.60 2.89
N LEU A 116 -6.36 -12.79 3.40
CA LEU A 116 -5.72 -11.70 2.67
C LEU A 116 -4.21 -11.78 2.90
N ASP A 117 -3.44 -11.70 1.82
CA ASP A 117 -1.99 -11.90 1.80
C ASP A 117 -1.51 -13.18 2.53
N GLY A 118 -2.26 -14.28 2.39
CA GLY A 118 -2.00 -15.58 2.99
C GLY A 118 -2.35 -15.68 4.48
N ALA A 119 -2.83 -14.60 5.09
CA ALA A 119 -3.20 -14.57 6.50
C ALA A 119 -4.72 -14.55 6.68
N ARG A 120 -5.21 -15.27 7.70
CA ARG A 120 -6.61 -15.16 8.13
C ARG A 120 -6.87 -13.74 8.64
N ARG A 121 -7.78 -13.04 7.99
CA ARG A 121 -8.13 -11.65 8.29
C ARG A 121 -9.42 -11.55 9.09
N ILE A 122 -10.46 -12.23 8.63
CA ILE A 122 -11.80 -12.17 9.22
C ILE A 122 -12.45 -13.55 9.16
N SER A 123 -13.27 -13.86 10.16
CA SER A 123 -13.99 -15.13 10.26
C SER A 123 -15.36 -14.88 10.87
N TYR A 124 -16.39 -15.46 10.26
CA TYR A 124 -17.75 -15.47 10.78
C TYR A 124 -18.22 -16.90 10.95
N GLU A 125 -19.03 -17.12 11.98
CA GLU A 125 -19.68 -18.40 12.25
C GLU A 125 -21.19 -18.18 12.32
N ILE A 126 -21.93 -19.08 11.67
CA ILE A 126 -23.38 -19.09 11.64
C ILE A 126 -23.83 -20.47 12.11
N ILE A 127 -24.57 -20.51 13.22
CA ILE A 127 -25.15 -21.73 13.77
C ILE A 127 -26.54 -21.89 13.15
N LYS A 128 -26.76 -23.00 12.41
CA LYS A 128 -28.05 -23.38 11.84
C LYS A 128 -28.53 -24.72 12.40
#